data_AF-A0A8H4X860-F1
#
_entry.id   AF-A0A8H4X860-F1
#
_cell.length_a   1.000
_cell.length_b   1.000
_cell.length_c   1.000
_cell.angle_alpha   90.00
_cell.angle_beta   90.00
_cell.angle_gamma   90.00
#
_symmetry.space_group_name_H-M   'P 1'
#
loop_
_entity.id
_entity.type
_entity.pdbx_description
1 polymer ?
#
loop_
_entity_poly.entity_id
_entity_poly.type
_entity_poly.pdbx_seq_one_letter_code
_entity_poly.pdbx_strand_id
1 'polypeptide(L)'
;MSNHSNIANSRPKRKPRARPLPPDVTARNLAIEKKRRGEMNDNFLELARLLPGLGSTRRLTKVLIVNKTVEHVRQQRELCLAAAQDMQDLLAENRQLILEVNALRAQVMGPAAPLVQAKPMTEAMAQLAETKNHVFGTFPAGFGDNPTEDFPTTQSETSQEPYDMALSMNHSYPVPMQQTAIDLALENSQNRIEQMPPIVKR
;
A
#
# COMPACT_ATOMS: atom_id res chain seq x y z
N MET A 1 54.05 -56.53 -13.80
CA MET A 1 53.11 -56.53 -12.66
C MET A 1 52.09 -55.44 -12.92
N SER A 2 50.84 -55.86 -13.12
CA SER A 2 49.71 -55.05 -13.59
C SER A 2 48.81 -54.69 -12.41
N ASN A 3 48.72 -53.40 -12.07
CA ASN A 3 47.74 -52.89 -11.10
C ASN A 3 46.62 -52.18 -11.86
N HIS A 4 45.45 -52.81 -11.96
CA HIS A 4 44.21 -52.16 -12.37
C HIS A 4 43.46 -51.73 -11.11
N SER A 5 43.45 -50.43 -10.81
CA SER A 5 42.56 -49.85 -9.80
C SER A 5 41.16 -49.68 -10.39
N ASN A 6 40.22 -50.52 -9.94
CA ASN A 6 38.78 -50.38 -10.22
C ASN A 6 38.25 -49.06 -9.63
N ILE A 7 37.92 -48.08 -10.48
CA ILE A 7 37.19 -46.88 -10.08
C ILE A 7 35.69 -47.21 -10.13
N ALA A 8 35.13 -47.53 -8.97
CA ALA A 8 33.69 -47.72 -8.82
C ALA A 8 32.97 -46.38 -8.99
N ASN A 9 32.19 -46.25 -10.05
CA ASN A 9 31.27 -45.14 -10.31
C ASN A 9 30.17 -45.06 -9.24
N SER A 10 30.38 -44.31 -8.16
CA SER A 10 29.33 -44.01 -7.19
C SER A 10 28.45 -42.85 -7.68
N ARG A 11 27.37 -43.15 -8.41
CA ARG A 11 26.34 -42.15 -8.73
C ARG A 11 25.67 -41.66 -7.43
N PRO A 12 25.50 -40.33 -7.24
CA PRO A 12 24.89 -39.79 -6.04
C PRO A 12 23.42 -40.26 -5.91
N LYS A 13 23.10 -40.92 -4.79
CA LYS A 13 21.73 -41.37 -4.46
C LYS A 13 20.81 -40.15 -4.31
N ARG A 14 19.80 -40.04 -5.18
CA ARG A 14 18.78 -38.97 -5.13
C ARG A 14 17.94 -39.14 -3.86
N LYS A 15 17.75 -38.05 -3.10
CA LYS A 15 16.92 -38.03 -1.89
C LYS A 15 15.49 -38.54 -2.25
N PRO A 16 14.91 -39.47 -1.46
CA PRO A 16 13.55 -39.94 -1.71
C PRO A 16 12.56 -38.76 -1.58
N ARG A 17 11.59 -38.68 -2.50
CA ARG A 17 10.54 -37.66 -2.46
C ARG A 17 9.71 -37.85 -1.19
N ALA A 18 9.40 -36.76 -0.49
CA ALA A 18 8.53 -36.79 0.68
C ALA A 18 7.18 -37.45 0.32
N ARG A 19 6.67 -38.30 1.23
CA ARG A 19 5.38 -38.96 1.03
C ARG A 19 4.27 -37.90 0.95
N PRO A 20 3.31 -38.04 0.00
CA PRO A 20 2.15 -37.15 -0.06
C PRO A 20 1.40 -37.12 1.28
N LEU A 21 0.84 -35.96 1.62
CA LEU A 21 0.00 -35.83 2.81
C LEU A 21 -1.24 -36.74 2.70
N PRO A 22 -1.80 -37.18 3.84
CA PRO A 22 -3.06 -37.92 3.87
C PRO A 22 -4.19 -37.19 3.12
N PRO A 23 -5.09 -37.91 2.43
CA PRO A 23 -6.12 -37.32 1.57
C PRO A 23 -7.09 -36.42 2.34
N ASP A 24 -7.43 -36.75 3.58
CA ASP A 24 -8.25 -35.94 4.49
C ASP A 24 -7.58 -34.59 4.82
N VAL A 25 -6.27 -34.59 5.10
CA VAL A 25 -5.49 -33.37 5.33
C VAL A 25 -5.46 -32.51 4.07
N THR A 26 -5.25 -33.11 2.90
CA THR A 26 -5.25 -32.36 1.62
C THR A 26 -6.62 -31.77 1.30
N ALA A 27 -7.71 -32.53 1.51
CA ALA A 27 -9.07 -32.08 1.26
C ALA A 27 -9.46 -30.93 2.20
N ARG A 28 -9.11 -31.05 3.50
CA ARG A 28 -9.30 -29.98 4.48
C ARG A 28 -8.55 -28.71 4.09
N ASN A 29 -7.27 -28.83 3.74
CA ASN A 29 -6.46 -27.67 3.35
C ASN A 29 -6.98 -27.01 2.07
N LEU A 30 -7.42 -27.80 1.08
CA LEU A 30 -8.02 -27.28 -0.14
C LEU A 30 -9.34 -26.54 0.14
N ALA A 31 -10.17 -27.07 1.04
CA ALA A 31 -11.41 -26.41 1.46
C ALA A 31 -11.13 -25.09 2.16
N ILE A 32 -10.16 -25.06 3.09
CA ILE A 32 -9.73 -23.85 3.79
C ILE A 32 -9.19 -22.81 2.80
N GLU A 33 -8.28 -23.20 1.91
CA GLU A 33 -7.69 -22.27 0.94
C GLU A 33 -8.73 -21.77 -0.08
N LYS A 34 -9.68 -22.62 -0.50
CA LYS A 34 -10.79 -22.20 -1.37
C LYS A 34 -11.65 -21.14 -0.69
N LYS A 35 -11.98 -21.33 0.59
CA LYS A 35 -12.73 -20.33 1.39
C LYS A 35 -11.96 -19.02 1.47
N ARG A 36 -10.68 -19.06 1.86
CA ARG A 36 -9.81 -17.87 1.96
C ARG A 36 -9.71 -17.10 0.64
N ARG A 37 -9.58 -17.81 -0.49
CA ARG A 37 -9.56 -17.19 -1.82
C ARG A 37 -10.92 -16.61 -2.23
N GLY A 38 -12.01 -17.24 -1.82
CA GLY A 38 -13.38 -16.72 -1.99
C GLY A 38 -13.54 -15.37 -1.30
N GLU A 39 -13.27 -15.33 0.01
CA GLU A 39 -13.33 -14.10 0.83
C GLU A 39 -12.43 -12.98 0.26
N MET A 40 -11.20 -13.30 -0.13
CA MET A 40 -10.30 -12.32 -0.75
C MET A 40 -10.85 -11.78 -2.08
N ASN A 41 -11.48 -12.63 -2.89
CA ASN A 41 -12.10 -12.18 -4.14
C ASN A 41 -13.32 -11.27 -3.87
N ASP A 42 -14.11 -11.56 -2.85
CA ASP A 42 -15.25 -10.73 -2.46
C ASP A 42 -14.79 -9.33 -2.03
N ASN A 43 -13.69 -9.24 -1.26
CA ASN A 43 -13.08 -7.96 -0.88
C ASN A 43 -12.61 -7.15 -2.10
N PHE A 44 -12.03 -7.79 -3.13
CA PHE A 44 -11.67 -7.09 -4.37
C PHE A 44 -12.90 -6.51 -5.08
N LEU A 45 -14.02 -7.23 -5.08
CA LEU A 45 -15.25 -6.74 -5.68
C LEU A 45 -15.88 -5.60 -4.88
N GLU A 46 -15.80 -5.65 -3.55
CA GLU A 46 -16.22 -4.54 -2.69
C GLU A 46 -15.42 -3.27 -2.97
N LEU A 47 -14.08 -3.37 -3.02
CA LEU A 47 -13.23 -2.24 -3.40
C LEU A 47 -13.61 -1.67 -4.76
N ALA A 48 -13.89 -2.52 -5.75
CA ALA A 48 -14.28 -2.05 -7.08
C ALA A 48 -15.61 -1.25 -7.08
N ARG A 49 -16.54 -1.56 -6.17
CA ARG A 49 -17.81 -0.81 -6.04
C ARG A 49 -17.64 0.58 -5.46
N LEU A 50 -16.63 0.78 -4.62
CA LEU A 50 -16.34 2.07 -3.99
C LEU A 50 -15.63 3.05 -4.94
N LEU A 51 -15.03 2.55 -6.03
CA LEU A 51 -14.21 3.37 -6.91
C LEU A 51 -15.03 4.07 -8.01
N PRO A 52 -14.92 5.41 -8.14
CA PRO A 52 -15.53 6.10 -9.25
C PRO A 52 -14.91 5.63 -10.57
N GLY A 53 -15.74 5.38 -11.57
CA GLY A 53 -15.32 4.98 -12.92
C GLY A 53 -15.09 3.47 -13.14
N LEU A 54 -15.10 2.63 -12.10
CA LEU A 54 -15.01 1.17 -12.29
C LEU A 54 -16.36 0.49 -12.57
N GLY A 55 -17.48 1.12 -12.24
CA GLY A 55 -18.82 0.56 -12.44
C GLY A 55 -19.18 0.23 -13.90
N SER A 56 -18.61 0.96 -14.86
CA SER A 56 -18.81 0.74 -16.31
C SER A 56 -17.70 -0.09 -16.97
N THR A 57 -16.68 -0.52 -16.21
CA THR A 57 -15.53 -1.22 -16.77
C THR A 57 -15.89 -2.66 -17.15
N ARG A 58 -15.79 -2.99 -18.45
CA ARG A 58 -16.15 -4.30 -19.00
C ARG A 58 -15.40 -5.48 -18.37
N ARG A 59 -14.11 -5.31 -18.03
CA ARG A 59 -13.28 -6.38 -17.46
C ARG A 59 -12.45 -5.86 -16.30
N LEU A 60 -12.81 -6.27 -15.10
CA LEU A 60 -12.05 -6.01 -13.89
C LEU A 60 -10.90 -7.01 -13.75
N THR A 61 -9.74 -6.52 -13.30
CA THR A 61 -8.60 -7.35 -12.91
C THR A 61 -8.13 -6.93 -11.52
N LYS A 62 -7.52 -7.86 -10.77
CA LYS A 62 -7.04 -7.56 -9.41
C LYS A 62 -6.05 -6.39 -9.39
N VAL A 63 -5.12 -6.37 -10.34
CA VAL A 63 -4.13 -5.30 -10.49
C VAL A 63 -4.80 -3.95 -10.80
N LEU A 64 -5.78 -3.94 -11.71
CA LEU A 64 -6.52 -2.72 -12.04
C LEU A 64 -7.23 -2.15 -10.81
N ILE A 65 -7.94 -3.01 -10.06
CA ILE A 65 -8.66 -2.59 -8.86
C ILE A 65 -7.68 -1.98 -7.85
N VAL A 66 -6.60 -2.68 -7.51
CA VAL A 66 -5.59 -2.19 -6.55
C VAL A 66 -4.99 -0.86 -6.99
N ASN A 67 -4.57 -0.74 -8.24
CA ASN A 67 -3.97 0.50 -8.75
C ASN A 67 -4.95 1.67 -8.68
N LYS A 68 -6.21 1.45 -9.07
CA LYS A 68 -7.25 2.47 -9.01
C LYS A 68 -7.63 2.82 -7.57
N THR A 69 -7.60 1.88 -6.64
CA THR A 69 -7.77 2.16 -5.21
C THR A 69 -6.66 3.06 -4.69
N VAL A 70 -5.40 2.74 -4.97
CA VAL A 70 -4.25 3.55 -4.53
C VAL A 70 -4.33 4.97 -5.10
N GLU A 71 -4.66 5.11 -6.39
CA GLU A 71 -4.86 6.40 -7.03
C GLU A 71 -5.98 7.20 -6.35
N HIS A 72 -7.14 6.57 -6.13
CA HIS A 72 -8.30 7.24 -5.55
C HIS A 72 -8.05 7.70 -4.12
N VAL A 73 -7.44 6.86 -3.27
CA VAL A 73 -7.13 7.22 -1.87
C VAL A 73 -6.14 8.38 -1.82
N ARG A 74 -5.13 8.42 -2.70
CA ARG A 74 -4.21 9.56 -2.82
C ARG A 74 -4.96 10.83 -3.21
N GLN A 75 -5.80 10.78 -4.25
CA GLN A 75 -6.59 11.92 -4.69
C GLN A 75 -7.54 12.44 -3.60
N GLN A 76 -8.22 11.54 -2.88
CA GLN A 76 -9.10 11.92 -1.77
C GLN A 76 -8.31 12.60 -0.65
N ARG A 77 -7.11 12.12 -0.32
CA ARG A 77 -6.25 12.77 0.67
C ARG A 77 -5.88 14.19 0.27
N GLU A 78 -5.41 14.38 -0.96
CA GLU A 78 -5.04 15.73 -1.44
C GLU A 78 -6.26 16.66 -1.47
N LEU A 79 -7.44 16.16 -1.85
CA LEU A 79 -8.68 16.92 -1.80
C LEU A 79 -9.06 17.31 -0.36
N CYS A 80 -8.92 16.40 0.60
CA CYS A 80 -9.18 16.69 2.00
C CYS A 80 -8.22 17.76 2.56
N LEU A 81 -6.94 17.71 2.19
CA LEU A 81 -5.95 18.71 2.61
C LEU A 81 -6.28 20.10 2.04
N ALA A 82 -6.60 20.17 0.75
CA ALA A 82 -7.01 21.42 0.10
C ALA A 82 -8.29 21.98 0.76
N ALA A 83 -9.31 21.14 0.94
CA ALA A 83 -10.55 21.54 1.59
C ALA A 83 -10.35 21.99 3.05
N ALA A 84 -9.44 21.34 3.78
CA ALA A 84 -9.07 21.74 5.13
C ALA A 84 -8.45 23.14 5.15
N GLN A 85 -7.58 23.45 4.18
CA GLN A 85 -6.95 24.76 4.05
C GLN A 85 -8.00 25.84 3.71
N ASP A 86 -8.78 25.63 2.64
CA ASP A 86 -9.83 26.57 2.21
C ASP A 86 -10.81 26.89 3.35
N MET A 87 -11.18 25.86 4.12
CA MET A 87 -12.05 25.99 5.27
C MET A 87 -11.46 26.86 6.39
N GLN A 88 -10.16 26.74 6.68
CA GLN A 88 -9.51 27.59 7.67
C GLN A 88 -9.45 29.04 7.22
N ASP A 89 -9.19 29.28 5.92
CA ASP A 89 -9.15 30.61 5.34
C ASP A 89 -10.54 31.27 5.40
N LEU A 90 -11.61 30.54 5.04
CA LEU A 90 -12.99 31.02 5.19
C LEU A 90 -13.37 31.33 6.64
N LEU A 91 -12.91 30.52 7.59
CA LEU A 91 -13.14 30.80 9.02
C LEU A 91 -12.37 32.04 9.50
N ALA A 92 -11.17 32.27 8.99
CA ALA A 92 -10.39 33.46 9.30
C ALA A 92 -11.06 34.72 8.72
N GLU A 93 -11.47 34.68 7.46
CA GLU A 93 -12.19 35.77 6.81
C GLU A 93 -13.52 36.06 7.50
N ASN A 94 -14.29 35.04 7.86
CA ASN A 94 -15.56 35.22 8.58
C ASN A 94 -15.36 35.94 9.92
N ARG A 95 -14.29 35.61 10.65
CA ARG A 95 -13.94 36.30 11.90
C ARG A 95 -13.60 37.77 11.64
N GLN A 96 -12.83 38.07 10.60
CA GLN A 96 -12.49 39.46 10.23
C GLN A 96 -13.75 40.27 9.88
N LEU A 97 -14.61 39.73 9.01
CA LEU A 97 -15.86 40.39 8.63
C LEU A 97 -16.77 40.66 9.84
N ILE A 98 -16.80 39.76 10.82
CA ILE A 98 -17.59 39.96 12.02
C ILE A 98 -17.03 41.09 12.90
N LEU A 99 -15.70 41.21 12.99
CA LEU A 99 -15.07 42.34 13.67
C LEU A 99 -15.40 43.66 12.98
N GLU A 100 -15.30 43.71 11.65
CA GLU A 100 -15.64 44.90 10.86
C GLU A 100 -17.12 45.28 11.01
N VAL A 101 -18.03 44.31 10.89
CA VAL A 101 -19.48 44.54 11.07
C VAL A 101 -19.78 45.04 12.48
N ASN A 102 -19.15 44.46 13.50
CA ASN A 102 -19.33 44.90 14.87
C ASN A 102 -18.79 46.33 15.09
N ALA A 103 -17.65 46.66 14.49
CA ALA A 103 -17.08 48.01 14.53
C ALA A 103 -18.00 49.03 13.85
N LEU A 104 -18.55 48.71 12.68
CA LEU A 104 -19.51 49.56 11.97
C LEU A 104 -20.81 49.75 12.76
N ARG A 105 -21.32 48.67 13.37
CA ARG A 105 -22.52 48.75 14.23
C ARG A 105 -22.29 49.65 15.44
N ALA A 106 -21.12 49.57 16.07
CA ALA A 106 -20.75 50.45 17.18
C ALA A 106 -20.70 51.92 16.75
N GLN A 107 -20.26 52.22 15.52
CA GLN A 107 -20.25 53.59 14.97
C GLN A 107 -21.66 54.12 14.67
N VAL A 108 -22.54 53.29 14.10
CA VAL A 108 -23.88 53.73 13.64
C VAL A 108 -24.91 53.73 14.77
N MET A 109 -24.89 52.71 15.63
CA MET A 109 -25.90 52.48 16.68
C MET A 109 -25.39 52.81 18.08
N GLY A 110 -24.11 53.16 18.21
CA GLY A 110 -23.46 53.43 19.49
C GLY A 110 -22.97 52.17 20.22
N PRO A 111 -22.38 52.33 21.43
CA PRO A 111 -21.71 51.24 22.16
C PRO A 111 -22.62 50.08 22.60
N ALA A 112 -23.94 50.30 22.64
CA ALA A 112 -24.93 49.30 23.03
C ALA A 112 -25.42 48.43 21.84
N ALA A 113 -24.79 48.56 20.66
CA ALA A 113 -25.16 47.80 19.48
C ALA A 113 -25.00 46.28 19.71
N PRO A 114 -25.96 45.45 19.26
CA PRO A 114 -25.84 43.99 19.38
C PRO A 114 -24.64 43.44 18.59
N LEU A 115 -23.74 42.74 19.29
CA LEU A 115 -22.58 42.08 18.69
C LEU A 115 -22.97 40.78 18.00
N VAL A 116 -22.43 40.56 16.80
CA VAL A 116 -22.48 39.28 16.09
C VAL A 116 -21.28 38.45 16.52
N GLN A 117 -21.48 37.14 16.66
CA GLN A 117 -20.41 36.18 16.95
C GLN A 117 -20.20 35.25 15.76
N ALA A 118 -18.95 34.84 15.54
CA ALA A 118 -18.61 33.88 14.50
C ALA A 118 -19.20 32.51 14.81
N LYS A 119 -19.63 31.81 13.77
CA LYS A 119 -20.14 30.45 13.92
C LYS A 119 -18.98 29.53 14.36
N PRO A 120 -19.16 28.71 15.41
CA PRO A 120 -18.09 27.83 15.85
C PRO A 120 -17.79 26.76 14.80
N MET A 121 -16.56 26.26 14.82
CA MET A 121 -16.14 25.14 13.98
C MET A 121 -16.93 23.89 14.34
N THR A 122 -17.45 23.19 13.33
CA THR A 122 -18.18 21.94 13.56
C THR A 122 -17.23 20.76 13.76
N GLU A 123 -17.73 19.64 14.28
CA GLU A 123 -16.93 18.43 14.46
C GLU A 123 -16.36 17.91 13.12
N ALA A 124 -17.16 17.94 12.05
CA ALA A 124 -16.71 17.53 10.71
C ALA A 124 -15.55 18.42 10.21
N MET A 125 -15.60 19.72 10.49
CA MET A 125 -14.50 20.65 10.18
C MET A 125 -13.26 20.34 11.02
N ALA A 126 -13.41 19.92 12.28
CA ALA A 126 -12.30 19.48 13.12
C ALA A 126 -11.62 18.23 12.55
N GLN A 127 -12.41 17.22 12.18
CA GLN A 127 -11.92 15.98 11.58
C GLN A 127 -11.20 16.26 10.25
N LEU A 128 -11.74 17.15 9.43
CA LEU A 128 -11.11 17.56 8.18
C LEU A 128 -9.77 18.28 8.43
N ALA A 129 -9.69 19.17 9.42
CA ALA A 129 -8.45 19.85 9.80
C ALA A 129 -7.36 18.90 10.32
N GLU A 130 -7.76 17.79 10.95
CA GLU A 130 -6.84 16.75 11.45
C GLU A 130 -6.17 15.96 10.32
N THR A 131 -6.70 16.03 9.09
CA THR A 131 -6.17 15.24 7.96
C THR A 131 -4.69 15.47 7.66
N LYS A 132 -4.17 16.67 7.97
CA LYS A 132 -2.77 17.05 7.84
C LYS A 132 -1.83 16.35 8.83
N ASN A 133 -2.36 15.89 9.96
CA ASN A 133 -1.60 15.27 11.05
C ASN A 133 -1.58 13.73 10.95
N HIS A 134 -2.27 13.14 9.97
CA HIS A 134 -2.25 11.69 9.77
C HIS A 134 -0.83 11.17 9.52
N VAL A 135 -0.41 10.19 10.31
CA VAL A 135 0.88 9.51 10.18
C VAL A 135 0.71 8.25 9.33
N PHE A 136 1.58 8.07 8.33
CA PHE A 136 1.58 6.92 7.43
C PHE A 136 2.87 6.10 7.61
N GLY A 137 2.76 4.77 7.55
CA GLY A 137 3.92 3.87 7.65
C GLY A 137 4.79 3.87 6.40
N THR A 138 6.11 3.64 6.58
CA THR A 138 7.11 3.64 5.49
C THR A 138 7.52 2.23 5.02
N PHE A 139 6.99 1.16 5.64
CA PHE A 139 7.13 -0.26 5.27
C PHE A 139 8.41 -0.64 4.49
N PRO A 140 9.62 -0.39 5.03
CA PRO A 140 10.88 -0.58 4.29
C PRO A 140 11.18 -2.04 3.96
N ALA A 141 10.68 -2.98 4.78
CA ALA A 141 10.82 -4.42 4.56
C ALA A 141 9.79 -4.99 3.56
N GLY A 142 8.85 -4.15 3.07
CA GLY A 142 7.77 -4.59 2.19
C GLY A 142 6.75 -5.47 2.92
N PHE A 143 6.61 -6.73 2.50
CA PHE A 143 5.68 -7.68 3.11
C PHE A 143 6.35 -8.41 4.29
N GLY A 144 5.77 -8.30 5.47
CA GLY A 144 6.26 -8.99 6.68
C GLY A 144 6.26 -8.05 7.88
N ASP A 145 7.00 -8.43 8.91
CA ASP A 145 7.11 -7.64 10.13
C ASP A 145 7.94 -6.38 9.87
N ASN A 146 7.36 -5.21 10.14
CA ASN A 146 8.15 -4.00 10.27
C ASN A 146 8.88 -4.06 11.61
N PRO A 147 10.21 -3.84 11.67
CA PRO A 147 10.87 -3.68 12.94
C PRO A 147 10.24 -2.48 13.65
N THR A 148 9.59 -2.71 14.79
CA THR A 148 9.24 -1.64 15.71
C THR A 148 10.55 -1.00 16.15
N GLU A 149 10.75 0.27 15.80
CA GLU A 149 11.80 1.09 16.41
C GLU A 149 11.69 0.93 17.93
N ASP A 150 12.74 0.41 18.55
CA ASP A 150 12.77 -0.01 19.95
C ASP A 150 12.43 1.16 20.88
N PHE A 151 11.23 1.14 21.48
CA PHE A 151 11.00 1.89 22.70
C PHE A 151 11.83 1.26 23.81
N PRO A 152 12.63 2.02 24.59
CA PRO A 152 13.49 1.45 25.62
C PRO A 152 12.62 0.78 26.68
N THR A 153 12.65 -0.55 26.69
CA THR A 153 12.05 -1.36 27.75
C THR A 153 12.89 -1.15 29.00
N THR A 154 12.33 -0.43 29.96
CA THR A 154 12.88 -0.32 31.32
C THR A 154 13.16 -1.72 31.84
N GLN A 155 14.42 -1.93 32.20
CA GLN A 155 14.96 -3.16 32.74
C GLN A 155 14.21 -3.54 34.03
N SER A 156 13.68 -4.76 34.09
CA SER A 156 13.54 -5.49 35.35
C SER A 156 14.40 -6.75 35.26
N GLU A 157 15.62 -6.61 35.78
CA GLU A 157 16.52 -7.70 36.15
C GLU A 157 15.91 -8.58 37.23
N THR A 158 16.17 -9.88 37.15
CA THR A 158 16.43 -10.92 38.19
C THR A 158 15.88 -12.26 37.68
N SER A 159 16.62 -13.36 37.55
CA SER A 159 17.93 -13.75 38.07
C SER A 159 18.61 -14.76 37.14
N GLN A 160 19.93 -14.78 37.23
CA GLN A 160 20.89 -15.69 36.59
C GLN A 160 20.72 -17.16 37.03
N GLU A 161 21.16 -18.10 36.18
CA GLU A 161 22.32 -18.99 36.45
C GLU A 161 22.53 -19.98 35.26
N PRO A 162 23.71 -20.62 35.11
CA PRO A 162 24.50 -20.54 33.88
C PRO A 162 24.90 -21.91 33.31
N TYR A 163 25.06 -22.02 32.00
CA TYR A 163 25.97 -23.00 31.40
C TYR A 163 26.60 -22.43 30.14
N ASP A 164 27.86 -21.99 30.29
CA ASP A 164 28.84 -21.97 29.21
C ASP A 164 29.11 -23.41 28.76
N MET A 165 29.17 -23.65 27.44
CA MET A 165 30.45 -23.92 26.75
C MET A 165 30.21 -24.35 25.29
N ALA A 166 30.49 -23.41 24.40
CA ALA A 166 31.08 -23.55 23.06
C ALA A 166 30.84 -24.83 22.24
N LEU A 167 30.35 -24.64 21.00
CA LEU A 167 31.20 -24.87 19.81
C LEU A 167 30.63 -24.12 18.59
N SER A 168 31.43 -23.16 18.16
CA SER A 168 31.46 -22.54 16.83
C SER A 168 31.43 -23.58 15.71
N MET A 169 30.67 -23.31 14.64
CA MET A 169 31.19 -23.39 13.27
C MET A 169 30.19 -22.83 12.25
N ASN A 170 30.62 -21.72 11.63
CA ASN A 170 30.12 -21.09 10.43
C ASN A 170 29.56 -22.07 9.39
N HIS A 171 28.35 -21.84 8.87
CA HIS A 171 28.00 -22.24 7.51
C HIS A 171 27.21 -21.15 6.78
N SER A 172 27.97 -20.45 5.94
CA SER A 172 27.52 -19.65 4.81
C SER A 172 26.61 -20.49 3.91
N TYR A 173 25.40 -20.02 3.63
CA TYR A 173 24.56 -20.59 2.58
C TYR A 173 24.60 -19.69 1.34
N PRO A 174 24.92 -20.25 0.15
CA PRO A 174 24.95 -19.50 -1.09
C PRO A 174 23.53 -19.32 -1.65
N VAL A 175 23.28 -18.09 -2.11
CA VAL A 175 22.13 -17.71 -2.96
C VAL A 175 22.32 -18.36 -4.34
N PRO A 176 21.37 -19.15 -4.86
CA PRO A 176 21.36 -19.50 -6.28
C PRO A 176 20.75 -18.35 -7.08
N MET A 177 21.62 -17.60 -7.74
CA MET A 177 21.32 -16.77 -8.91
C MET A 177 20.68 -17.65 -9.98
N GLN A 178 19.47 -17.32 -10.45
CA GLN A 178 19.06 -17.70 -11.80
C GLN A 178 19.17 -16.50 -12.72
N GLN A 179 20.07 -16.70 -13.68
CA GLN A 179 20.49 -15.82 -14.73
C GLN A 179 19.32 -15.42 -15.64
N THR A 180 19.30 -14.14 -15.93
CA THR A 180 18.60 -13.45 -17.03
C THR A 180 18.97 -14.02 -18.40
N ALA A 181 17.97 -14.24 -19.26
CA ALA A 181 18.10 -14.15 -20.72
C ALA A 181 16.72 -14.34 -21.39
N ILE A 182 15.99 -13.24 -21.61
CA ILE A 182 15.23 -13.04 -22.86
C ILE A 182 15.38 -11.57 -23.22
N ASP A 183 16.34 -11.31 -24.09
CA ASP A 183 16.55 -10.04 -24.78
C ASP A 183 15.50 -9.83 -25.88
N LEU A 184 15.05 -8.57 -25.98
CA LEU A 184 14.90 -7.76 -27.20
C LEU A 184 14.17 -8.36 -28.43
N ALA A 185 12.89 -8.02 -28.57
CA ALA A 185 12.18 -7.62 -29.80
C ALA A 185 10.74 -7.24 -29.37
N LEU A 186 10.14 -6.10 -29.69
CA LEU A 186 10.19 -5.31 -30.90
C LEU A 186 9.64 -3.91 -30.56
N GLU A 187 10.54 -2.94 -30.42
CA GLU A 187 10.23 -1.53 -30.52
C GLU A 187 10.13 -1.22 -32.03
N ASN A 188 8.93 -1.00 -32.56
CA ASN A 188 8.71 -0.32 -33.84
C ASN A 188 7.22 -0.11 -34.09
N SER A 189 6.65 0.94 -33.48
CA SER A 189 5.31 1.44 -33.83
C SER A 189 5.18 2.93 -33.56
N GLN A 190 6.20 3.72 -33.89
CA GLN A 190 6.08 5.18 -34.04
C GLN A 190 6.99 5.61 -35.19
N ASN A 191 6.46 5.59 -36.41
CA ASN A 191 6.79 6.50 -37.52
C ASN A 191 6.08 6.04 -38.80
N ARG A 192 4.83 6.47 -38.99
CA ARG A 192 4.25 6.63 -40.32
C ARG A 192 3.05 7.57 -40.31
N ILE A 193 3.33 8.87 -40.14
CA ILE A 193 2.50 9.94 -40.71
C ILE A 193 3.13 10.30 -42.06
N GLU A 194 2.26 10.67 -43.01
CA GLU A 194 2.50 11.07 -44.40
C GLU A 194 2.57 9.94 -45.44
N GLN A 195 1.45 9.73 -46.15
CA GLN A 195 1.31 10.08 -47.57
C GLN A 195 -0.10 9.73 -48.07
N MET A 196 -0.91 10.75 -48.37
CA MET A 196 -2.09 10.64 -49.25
C MET A 196 -1.66 10.46 -50.71
N PRO A 197 -2.49 9.83 -51.56
CA PRO A 197 -2.81 10.45 -52.85
C PRO A 197 -4.31 10.25 -53.22
N PRO A 198 -4.83 10.72 -54.38
CA PRO A 198 -5.87 11.74 -54.42
C PRO A 198 -7.27 11.21 -54.80
N ILE A 199 -8.25 12.10 -54.62
CA ILE A 199 -9.61 12.02 -55.16
C ILE A 199 -9.58 11.88 -56.69
N VAL A 200 -10.30 10.89 -57.23
CA VAL A 200 -10.77 10.90 -58.62
C VAL A 200 -12.28 10.66 -58.65
N LYS A 201 -12.98 11.66 -59.18
CA LYS A 201 -14.40 11.64 -59.51
C LYS A 201 -14.67 10.64 -60.65
N ARG A 202 -15.79 9.93 -60.59
CA ARG A 202 -16.68 9.65 -61.72
C ARG A 202 -18.07 9.31 -61.20
#